data_AF-A0A1U8DRP4-F1
#
_entry.id   AF-A0A1U8DRP4-F1
#
_cell.length_a   1.000
_cell.length_b   1.000
_cell.length_c   1.000
_cell.angle_alpha   90.00
_cell.angle_beta   90.00
_cell.angle_gamma   90.00
#
_symmetry.space_group_name_H-M   'P 1'
#
loop_
_entity.id
_entity.type
_entity.pdbx_description
1 polymer ?
#
loop_
_entity_poly.entity_id
_entity_poly.type
_entity_poly.pdbx_seq_one_letter_code
_entity_poly.pdbx_strand_id
1 'polypeptide(L)'
;PDLVLLSLVLGFVEHFLAVNRVLPTNVPGISFEPRPSPEPAAPPTYFPVADLSIVAALYARFTAQIRGAVDLSLCPRPDGFSSRELVKKVSDVIWNSLSRSYFKDRAHIQSLFSFITGTKLDSSGVAFAVVGACQALGLPDVHLALSEDHAWVVFGRDGEQTAEVTWHGKGNEDRRGQTVSAGVAERSWLYLKGSYLRCDRHMEVAFMVCAINPSIDLHTDSLELLQLQQRLLWVLYDMGHLERYPMALGNLADLEELEPTPGGPDPLTLYHKGISSARQHYSNDHIYPYMYLAGYHCRNKNVKEALQAWADTATVIQDYNYCREDEEIYKEFFDIANDVIPNLLKEVASLAEPPEDRGPGERPEGSPAQGGGSALQDPECFAHLLRFYDGICKWEEGSPTPVLHVGWATFLVQSLGRFDGQVRQEVTLVAREAEAHEDEEPGAEDPREGRRRGPRRESKPEE
;
A
#
# COMPACT_ATOMS: atom_id res chain seq x y z
N PRO A 1 -18.63 -3.03 -15.93
CA PRO A 1 -19.10 -3.38 -14.56
C PRO A 1 -19.78 -2.16 -13.93
N ASP A 2 -20.88 -2.34 -13.18
CA ASP A 2 -21.53 -1.25 -12.42
C ASP A 2 -20.89 -1.15 -11.03
N LEU A 3 -20.11 -0.10 -10.80
CA LEU A 3 -19.34 0.09 -9.58
C LEU A 3 -20.25 0.37 -8.38
N VAL A 4 -21.36 1.07 -8.61
CA VAL A 4 -22.29 1.45 -7.55
C VAL A 4 -22.98 0.20 -7.00
N LEU A 5 -23.48 -0.65 -7.89
CA LEU A 5 -24.14 -1.89 -7.50
C LEU A 5 -23.19 -2.81 -6.73
N LEU A 6 -21.98 -3.04 -7.26
CA LEU A 6 -21.01 -3.94 -6.64
C LEU A 6 -20.56 -3.44 -5.26
N SER A 7 -20.25 -2.15 -5.12
CA SER A 7 -19.84 -1.56 -3.83
C SER A 7 -20.95 -1.60 -2.78
N LEU A 8 -22.22 -1.41 -3.20
CA LEU A 8 -23.37 -1.55 -2.30
C LEU A 8 -23.56 -2.97 -1.79
N VAL A 9 -23.37 -3.98 -2.66
CA VAL A 9 -23.47 -5.39 -2.27
C VAL A 9 -22.33 -5.77 -1.32
N LEU A 10 -21.09 -5.41 -1.64
CA LEU A 10 -19.93 -5.69 -0.78
C LEU A 10 -20.10 -5.05 0.60
N GLY A 11 -20.44 -3.76 0.64
CA GLY A 11 -20.64 -3.07 1.91
C GLY A 11 -21.83 -3.58 2.72
N PHE A 12 -22.90 -4.05 2.07
CA PHE A 12 -24.02 -4.70 2.76
C PHE A 12 -23.59 -6.02 3.43
N VAL A 13 -22.87 -6.87 2.70
CA VAL A 13 -22.38 -8.15 3.20
C VAL A 13 -21.36 -7.94 4.32
N GLU A 14 -20.39 -7.05 4.14
CA GLU A 14 -19.39 -6.69 5.15
C GLU A 14 -20.03 -6.14 6.43
N HIS A 15 -21.10 -5.34 6.31
CA HIS A 15 -21.80 -4.80 7.47
C HIS A 15 -22.29 -5.91 8.42
N PHE A 16 -22.89 -6.96 7.89
CA PHE A 16 -23.45 -8.04 8.71
C PHE A 16 -22.44 -9.13 9.08
N LEU A 17 -21.29 -9.18 8.42
CA LEU A 17 -20.23 -10.16 8.69
C LEU A 17 -19.11 -9.62 9.59
N ALA A 18 -18.85 -8.30 9.58
CA ALA A 18 -17.81 -7.66 10.38
C ALA A 18 -18.35 -6.60 11.36
N VAL A 19 -19.19 -5.68 10.90
CA VAL A 19 -19.60 -4.49 11.71
C VAL A 19 -20.61 -4.84 12.80
N ASN A 20 -21.69 -5.55 12.43
CA ASN A 20 -22.75 -5.94 13.34
C ASN A 20 -23.28 -7.32 12.98
N ARG A 21 -22.72 -8.33 13.64
CA ARG A 21 -23.05 -9.75 13.43
C ARG A 21 -24.29 -10.22 14.20
N VAL A 22 -24.95 -9.33 14.94
CA VAL A 22 -26.18 -9.68 15.67
C VAL A 22 -27.33 -9.79 14.67
N LEU A 23 -27.94 -10.97 14.58
CA LEU A 23 -29.09 -11.21 13.72
C LEU A 23 -30.28 -10.32 14.16
N PRO A 24 -30.73 -9.36 13.33
CA PRO A 24 -31.84 -8.49 13.67
C PRO A 24 -33.14 -9.29 13.71
N THR A 25 -33.76 -9.39 14.88
CA THR A 25 -35.05 -10.08 15.08
C THR A 25 -36.26 -9.19 14.79
N ASN A 26 -36.04 -7.88 14.66
CA ASN A 26 -37.07 -6.85 14.57
C ASN A 26 -37.06 -6.08 13.24
N VAL A 27 -36.22 -6.45 12.27
CA VAL A 27 -36.14 -5.77 10.97
C VAL A 27 -36.76 -6.68 9.89
N PRO A 28 -38.03 -6.46 9.53
CA PRO A 28 -38.66 -7.25 8.48
C PRO A 28 -37.96 -7.00 7.13
N GLY A 29 -37.77 -8.07 6.36
CA GLY A 29 -37.15 -8.01 5.04
C GLY A 29 -35.63 -8.24 5.01
N ILE A 30 -34.96 -8.35 6.17
CA ILE A 30 -33.59 -8.87 6.24
C ILE A 30 -33.66 -10.35 6.58
N SER A 31 -33.04 -11.19 5.75
CA SER A 31 -32.98 -12.63 5.95
C SER A 31 -31.54 -13.14 5.93
N PHE A 32 -31.32 -14.29 6.56
CA PHE A 32 -30.01 -14.93 6.66
C PHE A 32 -30.14 -16.39 6.25
N GLU A 33 -29.24 -16.83 5.38
CA GLU A 33 -29.18 -18.22 4.93
C GLU A 33 -28.24 -19.01 5.84
N PRO A 34 -28.70 -20.09 6.51
CA PRO A 34 -27.83 -20.94 7.30
C PRO A 34 -26.91 -21.75 6.38
N ARG A 35 -25.62 -21.78 6.71
CA ARG A 35 -24.61 -22.58 6.03
C ARG A 35 -23.95 -23.55 7.01
N PRO A 36 -23.63 -24.77 6.56
CA PRO A 36 -22.87 -25.70 7.39
C PRO A 36 -21.50 -25.08 7.69
N SER A 37 -21.10 -25.13 8.96
CA SER A 37 -19.76 -24.72 9.36
C SER A 37 -18.71 -25.67 8.80
N PRO A 38 -17.49 -25.20 8.45
CA PRO A 38 -16.39 -26.08 8.05
C PRO A 38 -16.03 -27.11 9.14
N GLU A 39 -16.30 -26.81 10.41
CA GLU A 39 -16.15 -27.76 11.51
C GLU A 39 -17.46 -28.54 11.79
N PRO A 40 -17.46 -29.89 11.75
CA PRO A 40 -18.67 -30.70 11.90
C PRO A 40 -19.45 -30.51 13.21
N ALA A 41 -18.77 -30.01 14.26
CA ALA A 41 -19.35 -29.80 15.60
C ALA A 41 -19.69 -28.34 15.90
N ALA A 42 -19.33 -27.41 15.01
CA ALA A 42 -19.60 -25.98 15.20
C ALA A 42 -21.03 -25.61 14.77
N PRO A 43 -21.64 -24.58 15.40
CA PRO A 43 -22.94 -24.08 14.97
C PRO A 43 -22.90 -23.59 13.51
N PRO A 44 -24.04 -23.64 12.79
CA PRO A 44 -24.10 -23.16 11.41
C PRO A 44 -23.72 -21.68 11.34
N THR A 45 -23.01 -21.30 10.28
CA THR A 45 -22.76 -19.89 9.96
C THR A 45 -23.98 -19.33 9.26
N TYR A 46 -24.18 -18.01 9.32
CA TYR A 46 -25.34 -17.33 8.73
C TYR A 46 -24.86 -16.28 7.74
N PHE A 47 -25.21 -16.46 6.48
CA PHE A 47 -24.83 -15.51 5.43
C PHE A 47 -25.95 -14.48 5.21
N PRO A 48 -25.65 -13.16 5.19
CA PRO A 48 -26.66 -12.13 4.97
C PRO A 48 -27.20 -12.19 3.53
N VAL A 49 -28.51 -12.37 3.37
CA VAL A 49 -29.14 -12.41 2.04
C VAL A 49 -29.32 -10.99 1.52
N ALA A 50 -28.60 -10.66 0.44
CA ALA A 50 -28.70 -9.37 -0.23
C ALA A 50 -29.95 -9.32 -1.14
N ASP A 51 -31.11 -9.09 -0.54
CA ASP A 51 -32.39 -9.02 -1.26
C ASP A 51 -32.41 -7.88 -2.30
N LEU A 52 -32.93 -8.17 -3.49
CA LEU A 52 -32.97 -7.22 -4.61
C LEU A 52 -33.70 -5.92 -4.25
N SER A 53 -34.78 -6.00 -3.46
CA SER A 53 -35.53 -4.82 -3.02
C SER A 53 -34.68 -3.87 -2.17
N ILE A 54 -33.84 -4.41 -1.28
CA ILE A 54 -32.95 -3.63 -0.42
C ILE A 54 -31.84 -2.99 -1.27
N VAL A 55 -31.15 -3.79 -2.08
CA VAL A 55 -30.03 -3.32 -2.90
C VAL A 55 -30.51 -2.28 -3.92
N ALA A 56 -31.65 -2.52 -4.58
CA ALA A 56 -32.24 -1.58 -5.53
C ALA A 56 -32.65 -0.26 -4.87
N ALA A 57 -33.18 -0.29 -3.64
CA ALA A 57 -33.52 0.93 -2.90
C ALA A 57 -32.27 1.76 -2.55
N LEU A 58 -31.19 1.11 -2.11
CA LEU A 58 -29.90 1.76 -1.84
C LEU A 58 -29.31 2.38 -3.11
N TYR A 59 -29.35 1.63 -4.23
CA TYR A 59 -28.88 2.09 -5.54
C TYR A 59 -29.69 3.29 -6.05
N ALA A 60 -31.02 3.22 -5.95
CA ALA A 60 -31.92 4.30 -6.33
C ALA A 60 -31.66 5.56 -5.49
N ARG A 61 -31.39 5.40 -4.18
CA ARG A 61 -31.07 6.52 -3.30
C ARG A 61 -29.75 7.20 -3.68
N PHE A 62 -28.69 6.44 -3.97
CA PHE A 62 -27.42 6.99 -4.44
C PHE A 62 -27.59 7.73 -5.77
N THR A 63 -28.19 7.08 -6.76
CA THR A 63 -28.35 7.68 -8.09
C THR A 63 -29.25 8.90 -8.09
N ALA A 64 -30.33 8.92 -7.30
CA ALA A 64 -31.19 10.09 -7.13
C ALA A 64 -30.44 11.28 -6.49
N GLN A 65 -29.63 11.02 -5.46
CA GLN A 65 -28.82 12.05 -4.80
C GLN A 65 -27.84 12.70 -5.79
N ILE A 66 -27.12 11.90 -6.58
CA ILE A 66 -26.13 12.41 -7.54
C ILE A 66 -26.82 13.15 -8.69
N ARG A 67 -27.82 12.54 -9.34
CA ARG A 67 -28.54 13.14 -10.48
C ARG A 67 -29.33 14.39 -10.10
N GLY A 68 -29.83 14.46 -8.86
CA GLY A 68 -30.52 15.64 -8.36
C GLY A 68 -29.59 16.82 -8.03
N ALA A 69 -28.32 16.56 -7.73
CA ALA A 69 -27.35 17.57 -7.32
C ALA A 69 -26.42 18.08 -8.45
N VAL A 70 -26.31 17.32 -9.53
CA VAL A 70 -25.44 17.63 -10.68
C VAL A 70 -26.29 17.77 -11.95
N ASP A 71 -26.49 19.01 -12.37
CA ASP A 71 -27.14 19.32 -13.64
C ASP A 71 -26.11 19.32 -14.79
N LEU A 72 -26.12 18.25 -15.60
CA LEU A 72 -25.20 18.08 -16.73
C LEU A 72 -25.40 19.14 -17.83
N SER A 73 -26.56 19.83 -17.88
CA SER A 73 -26.77 20.88 -18.87
C SER A 73 -25.91 22.13 -18.63
N LEU A 74 -25.46 22.33 -17.38
CA LEU A 74 -24.58 23.44 -16.99
C LEU A 74 -23.10 23.14 -17.23
N CYS A 75 -22.75 21.90 -17.55
CA CYS A 75 -21.38 21.45 -17.76
C CYS A 75 -21.25 20.79 -19.14
N PRO A 76 -21.13 21.59 -20.22
CA PRO A 76 -20.99 21.04 -21.57
C PRO A 76 -19.75 20.16 -21.68
N ARG A 77 -19.90 19.05 -22.41
CA ARG A 77 -18.86 18.05 -22.65
C ARG A 77 -18.41 18.09 -24.11
N PRO A 78 -17.58 19.07 -24.50
CA PRO A 78 -17.04 19.11 -25.86
C PRO A 78 -16.29 17.79 -26.11
N ASP A 79 -16.53 17.20 -27.28
CA ASP A 79 -15.92 15.94 -27.72
C ASP A 79 -16.20 14.72 -26.81
N GLY A 80 -17.18 14.81 -25.92
CA GLY A 80 -17.60 13.72 -25.03
C GLY A 80 -16.78 13.58 -23.74
N PHE A 81 -15.79 14.45 -23.51
CA PHE A 81 -14.93 14.41 -22.32
C PHE A 81 -15.45 15.29 -21.19
N SER A 82 -15.16 14.90 -19.95
CA SER A 82 -15.55 15.63 -18.75
C SER A 82 -14.58 16.79 -18.48
N SER A 83 -15.10 17.93 -18.01
CA SER A 83 -14.28 19.07 -17.59
C SER A 83 -13.87 18.98 -16.13
N ARG A 84 -12.83 19.72 -15.74
CA ARG A 84 -12.37 19.79 -14.34
C ARG A 84 -13.46 20.32 -13.41
N GLU A 85 -14.23 21.30 -13.88
CA GLU A 85 -15.34 21.90 -13.13
C GLU A 85 -16.43 20.87 -12.84
N LEU A 86 -16.75 20.01 -13.81
CA LEU A 86 -17.70 18.91 -13.64
C LEU A 86 -17.21 17.89 -12.62
N VAL A 87 -15.95 17.44 -12.75
CA VAL A 87 -15.35 16.49 -11.80
C VAL A 87 -15.30 17.07 -10.39
N LYS A 88 -14.88 18.33 -10.25
CA LYS A 88 -14.87 19.03 -8.95
C LYS A 88 -16.28 19.17 -8.37
N LYS A 89 -17.28 19.44 -9.21
CA LYS A 89 -18.69 19.51 -8.78
C LYS A 89 -19.17 18.18 -8.22
N VAL A 90 -18.85 17.05 -8.87
CA VAL A 90 -19.18 15.71 -8.35
C VAL A 90 -18.45 15.44 -7.03
N SER A 91 -17.16 15.77 -6.94
CA SER A 91 -16.38 15.69 -5.68
C SER A 91 -17.02 16.50 -4.56
N ASP A 92 -17.48 17.72 -4.84
CA ASP A 92 -18.16 18.56 -3.84
C ASP A 92 -19.51 17.99 -3.42
N VAL A 93 -20.25 17.31 -4.30
CA VAL A 93 -21.49 16.62 -3.93
C VAL A 93 -21.20 15.49 -2.95
N ILE A 94 -20.20 14.64 -3.22
CA ILE A 94 -19.80 13.57 -2.31
C ILE A 94 -19.33 14.15 -0.98
N TRP A 95 -18.39 15.11 -1.02
CA TRP A 95 -17.80 15.72 0.16
C TRP A 95 -18.83 16.37 1.09
N ASN A 96 -19.73 17.20 0.54
CA ASN A 96 -20.73 17.90 1.33
C ASN A 96 -21.83 16.98 1.86
N SER A 97 -21.90 15.74 1.37
CA SER A 97 -22.80 14.71 1.88
C SER A 97 -22.23 13.94 3.07
N LEU A 98 -20.94 14.08 3.36
CA LEU A 98 -20.29 13.41 4.48
C LEU A 98 -20.63 14.07 5.82
N SER A 99 -20.62 13.26 6.88
CA SER A 99 -20.81 13.72 8.24
C SER A 99 -19.70 14.70 8.63
N ARG A 100 -20.05 15.81 9.30
CA ARG A 100 -19.08 16.87 9.65
C ARG A 100 -17.97 16.41 10.60
N SER A 101 -18.23 15.39 11.41
CA SER A 101 -17.26 14.86 12.37
C SER A 101 -17.46 13.36 12.54
N TYR A 102 -16.42 12.60 12.21
CA TYR A 102 -16.28 11.17 12.48
C TYR A 102 -14.79 10.82 12.44
N PHE A 103 -14.46 9.66 12.99
CA PHE A 103 -13.10 9.14 12.96
C PHE A 103 -12.80 8.62 11.54
N LYS A 104 -11.87 9.26 10.84
CA LYS A 104 -11.55 9.00 9.42
C LYS A 104 -10.84 7.66 9.21
N ASP A 105 -10.10 7.20 10.21
CA ASP A 105 -9.35 5.94 10.18
C ASP A 105 -10.19 4.77 10.74
N ARG A 106 -11.52 4.93 10.78
CA ARG A 106 -12.42 3.88 11.28
C ARG A 106 -12.55 2.79 10.21
N ALA A 107 -12.49 1.52 10.59
CA ALA A 107 -12.79 0.42 9.67
C ALA A 107 -14.24 0.45 9.14
N HIS A 108 -14.47 -0.22 8.00
CA HIS A 108 -15.78 -0.45 7.38
C HIS A 108 -16.52 0.80 6.89
N ILE A 109 -15.77 1.85 6.53
CA ILE A 109 -16.33 3.07 5.91
C ILE A 109 -15.78 3.33 4.50
N GLN A 110 -15.25 2.33 3.83
CA GLN A 110 -14.72 2.41 2.46
C GLN A 110 -15.80 2.32 1.36
N SER A 111 -16.96 1.72 1.66
CA SER A 111 -17.97 1.36 0.64
C SER A 111 -19.09 2.40 0.46
N LEU A 112 -19.75 2.36 -0.71
CA LEU A 112 -20.95 3.17 -0.96
C LEU A 112 -22.13 2.81 -0.06
N PHE A 113 -22.15 1.60 0.50
CA PHE A 113 -23.11 1.24 1.53
C PHE A 113 -22.92 2.13 2.77
N SER A 114 -21.67 2.33 3.21
CA SER A 114 -21.35 3.23 4.33
C SER A 114 -21.69 4.69 4.02
N PHE A 115 -21.43 5.13 2.78
CA PHE A 115 -21.84 6.46 2.32
C PHE A 115 -23.35 6.68 2.43
N ILE A 116 -24.17 5.75 1.91
CA ILE A 116 -25.63 5.92 1.89
C ILE A 116 -26.28 5.71 3.25
N THR A 117 -25.80 4.76 4.04
CA THR A 117 -26.41 4.40 5.32
C THR A 117 -25.88 5.22 6.49
N GLY A 118 -24.59 5.59 6.46
CA GLY A 118 -23.90 6.23 7.57
C GLY A 118 -23.26 7.58 7.24
N THR A 119 -23.31 8.04 5.97
CA THR A 119 -22.70 9.29 5.51
C THR A 119 -21.23 9.44 5.94
N LYS A 120 -20.47 8.35 5.87
CA LYS A 120 -19.06 8.28 6.24
C LYS A 120 -18.31 7.59 5.13
N LEU A 121 -17.14 8.14 4.80
CA LEU A 121 -16.18 7.52 3.90
C LEU A 121 -14.77 7.68 4.47
N ASP A 122 -13.87 6.72 4.25
CA ASP A 122 -12.44 6.98 4.43
C ASP A 122 -11.88 7.73 3.21
N SER A 123 -10.57 8.03 3.20
CA SER A 123 -9.96 8.86 2.17
C SER A 123 -10.15 8.27 0.76
N SER A 124 -9.73 7.02 0.55
CA SER A 124 -9.81 6.36 -0.76
C SER A 124 -11.26 6.02 -1.14
N GLY A 125 -12.12 5.72 -0.17
CA GLY A 125 -13.55 5.56 -0.35
C GLY A 125 -14.24 6.79 -0.94
N VAL A 126 -13.80 8.01 -0.59
CA VAL A 126 -14.28 9.25 -1.24
C VAL A 126 -13.89 9.30 -2.71
N ALA A 127 -12.63 9.01 -3.05
CA ALA A 127 -12.19 9.00 -4.45
C ALA A 127 -12.97 7.98 -5.27
N PHE A 128 -13.14 6.77 -4.72
CA PHE A 128 -13.96 5.72 -5.33
C PHE A 128 -15.43 6.15 -5.50
N ALA A 129 -16.02 6.80 -4.50
CA ALA A 129 -17.40 7.28 -4.58
C ALA A 129 -17.59 8.35 -5.65
N VAL A 130 -16.59 9.21 -5.87
CA VAL A 130 -16.60 10.18 -6.98
C VAL A 130 -16.60 9.46 -8.33
N VAL A 131 -15.78 8.43 -8.51
CA VAL A 131 -15.76 7.63 -9.75
C VAL A 131 -17.09 6.91 -9.97
N GLY A 132 -17.67 6.30 -8.93
CA GLY A 132 -18.99 5.68 -9.00
C GLY A 132 -20.11 6.67 -9.34
N ALA A 133 -20.07 7.88 -8.78
CA ALA A 133 -21.00 8.96 -9.10
C ALA A 133 -20.85 9.44 -10.55
N CYS A 134 -19.62 9.61 -11.03
CA CYS A 134 -19.34 9.93 -12.42
C CYS A 134 -19.85 8.85 -13.38
N GLN A 135 -19.66 7.56 -13.05
CA GLN A 135 -20.23 6.46 -13.82
C GLN A 135 -21.77 6.54 -13.89
N ALA A 136 -22.43 6.79 -12.75
CA ALA A 136 -23.89 6.90 -12.68
C ALA A 136 -24.49 8.09 -13.47
N LEU A 137 -23.67 9.12 -13.73
CA LEU A 137 -23.96 10.27 -14.58
C LEU A 137 -23.60 10.04 -16.06
N GLY A 138 -23.02 8.89 -16.43
CA GLY A 138 -22.59 8.60 -17.79
C GLY A 138 -21.33 9.37 -18.20
N LEU A 139 -20.38 9.51 -17.28
CA LEU A 139 -19.06 10.11 -17.51
C LEU A 139 -18.00 8.99 -17.61
N PRO A 140 -17.86 8.34 -18.79
CA PRO A 140 -17.04 7.13 -18.93
C PRO A 140 -15.54 7.43 -18.82
N ASP A 141 -15.11 8.67 -19.05
CA ASP A 141 -13.71 9.08 -19.08
C ASP A 141 -13.10 9.33 -17.70
N VAL A 142 -13.92 9.41 -16.64
CA VAL A 142 -13.44 9.65 -15.27
C VAL A 142 -13.09 8.33 -14.60
N HIS A 143 -11.84 8.16 -14.20
CA HIS A 143 -11.29 6.92 -13.67
C HIS A 143 -10.53 7.13 -12.37
N LEU A 144 -10.43 6.06 -11.58
CA LEU A 144 -9.67 6.07 -10.34
C LEU A 144 -8.16 6.06 -10.63
N ALA A 145 -7.41 6.88 -9.89
CA ALA A 145 -5.97 6.82 -9.85
C ALA A 145 -5.51 6.49 -8.44
N LEU A 146 -4.55 5.58 -8.31
CA LEU A 146 -4.06 5.07 -7.03
C LEU A 146 -2.54 5.12 -6.99
N SER A 147 -2.00 5.73 -5.94
CA SER A 147 -0.67 5.43 -5.47
C SER A 147 -0.72 4.26 -4.47
N GLU A 148 0.35 4.10 -3.69
CA GLU A 148 0.42 3.12 -2.62
C GLU A 148 -0.27 3.59 -1.32
N ASP A 149 -0.56 4.89 -1.16
CA ASP A 149 -1.21 5.45 0.05
C ASP A 149 -2.21 6.60 -0.22
N HIS A 150 -2.50 6.91 -1.49
CA HIS A 150 -3.45 7.97 -1.83
C HIS A 150 -4.25 7.67 -3.10
N ALA A 151 -5.40 8.32 -3.21
CA ALA A 151 -6.32 8.14 -4.31
C ALA A 151 -6.85 9.47 -4.84
N TRP A 152 -6.91 9.58 -6.17
CA TRP A 152 -7.49 10.73 -6.87
C TRP A 152 -8.17 10.26 -8.16
N VAL A 153 -8.53 11.18 -9.06
CA VAL A 153 -9.13 10.81 -10.35
C VAL A 153 -8.31 11.29 -11.54
N VAL A 154 -8.31 10.48 -12.60
CA VAL A 154 -7.87 10.86 -13.95
C VAL A 154 -9.09 11.00 -14.86
N PHE A 155 -9.04 11.93 -15.81
CA PHE A 155 -10.14 12.22 -16.72
C PHE A 155 -9.69 12.96 -17.97
N GLY A 156 -10.63 13.27 -18.87
CA GLY A 156 -10.34 13.96 -20.11
C GLY A 156 -9.83 13.02 -21.19
N ARG A 157 -9.32 13.60 -22.27
CA ARG A 157 -8.76 12.85 -23.40
C ARG A 157 -7.58 12.00 -22.91
N ASP A 158 -7.64 10.71 -23.23
CA ASP A 158 -6.61 9.72 -22.87
C ASP A 158 -6.25 9.65 -21.36
N GLY A 159 -7.09 10.22 -20.48
CA GLY A 159 -6.84 10.27 -19.04
C GLY A 159 -5.69 11.20 -18.62
N GLU A 160 -5.34 12.18 -19.44
CA GLU A 160 -4.20 13.08 -19.21
C GLU A 160 -4.42 14.07 -18.04
N GLN A 161 -5.67 14.39 -17.71
CA GLN A 161 -5.96 15.31 -16.62
C GLN A 161 -6.10 14.56 -15.29
N THR A 162 -5.56 15.16 -14.23
CA THR A 162 -5.69 14.66 -12.86
C THR A 162 -6.44 15.68 -11.99
N ALA A 163 -7.27 15.22 -11.06
CA ALA A 163 -7.84 16.06 -10.02
C ALA A 163 -7.83 15.36 -8.67
N GLU A 164 -7.30 16.05 -7.66
CA GLU A 164 -7.52 15.69 -6.26
C GLU A 164 -9.01 15.76 -5.93
N VAL A 165 -9.55 14.75 -5.24
CA VAL A 165 -10.98 14.69 -4.91
C VAL A 165 -11.26 14.32 -3.44
N THR A 166 -10.21 13.97 -2.70
CA THR A 166 -10.25 13.59 -1.30
C THR A 166 -9.12 14.27 -0.53
N TRP A 167 -9.00 13.99 0.78
CA TRP A 167 -7.90 14.44 1.62
C TRP A 167 -6.80 13.37 1.70
N HIS A 168 -5.58 13.77 2.06
CA HIS A 168 -4.53 12.86 2.50
C HIS A 168 -4.06 13.25 3.90
N GLY A 169 -3.70 12.24 4.71
CA GLY A 169 -3.21 12.43 6.08
C GLY A 169 -4.14 13.21 7.02
N LYS A 170 -3.53 13.85 8.03
CA LYS A 170 -4.22 14.62 9.08
C LYS A 170 -4.15 16.14 8.87
N GLY A 171 -3.61 16.59 7.74
CA GLY A 171 -3.47 18.00 7.38
C GLY A 171 -4.80 18.69 7.05
N ASN A 172 -4.82 20.02 7.18
CA ASN A 172 -5.99 20.86 6.90
C ASN A 172 -5.97 21.48 5.47
N GLU A 173 -4.99 21.15 4.64
CA GLU A 173 -4.90 21.69 3.27
C GLU A 173 -5.87 20.95 2.34
N ASP A 174 -6.95 21.62 1.95
CA ASP A 174 -7.88 21.11 0.93
C ASP A 174 -7.26 21.31 -0.47
N ARG A 175 -6.61 20.25 -0.98
CA ARG A 175 -6.06 20.23 -2.34
C ARG A 175 -7.09 19.85 -3.41
N ARG A 176 -8.36 19.60 -3.06
CA ARG A 176 -9.36 19.10 -4.01
C ARG A 176 -9.54 20.04 -5.21
N GLY A 177 -9.54 19.46 -6.40
CA GLY A 177 -9.63 20.14 -7.69
C GLY A 177 -8.28 20.47 -8.32
N GLN A 178 -7.18 20.43 -7.55
CA GLN A 178 -5.83 20.68 -8.06
C GLN A 178 -5.28 19.45 -8.81
N THR A 179 -4.24 19.66 -9.61
CA THR A 179 -3.49 18.59 -10.29
C THR A 179 -2.48 17.95 -9.35
N VAL A 180 -2.09 16.70 -9.61
CA VAL A 180 -1.04 16.01 -8.82
C VAL A 180 0.38 16.32 -9.30
N SER A 181 0.55 17.18 -10.31
CA SER A 181 1.84 17.45 -10.95
C SER A 181 2.92 17.97 -10.00
N ALA A 182 2.55 18.72 -8.95
CA ALA A 182 3.50 19.21 -7.96
C ALA A 182 4.13 18.04 -7.18
N GLY A 183 3.30 17.12 -6.69
CA GLY A 183 3.73 15.91 -5.99
C GLY A 183 4.58 14.97 -6.86
N VAL A 184 4.21 14.85 -8.14
CA VAL A 184 5.03 14.10 -9.11
C VAL A 184 6.40 14.76 -9.32
N ALA A 185 6.43 16.10 -9.45
CA ALA A 185 7.66 16.85 -9.72
C ALA A 185 8.64 16.88 -8.53
N GLU A 186 8.13 16.88 -7.30
CA GLU A 186 8.97 16.80 -6.10
C GLU A 186 9.49 15.39 -5.81
N ARG A 187 9.03 14.38 -6.58
CA ARG A 187 9.42 12.96 -6.44
C ARG A 187 9.06 12.39 -5.06
N SER A 188 7.90 12.75 -4.51
CA SER A 188 7.38 12.13 -3.30
C SER A 188 6.85 10.71 -3.58
N TRP A 189 6.95 9.84 -2.58
CA TRP A 189 6.45 8.46 -2.70
C TRP A 189 4.93 8.46 -2.91
N LEU A 190 4.22 9.38 -2.26
CA LEU A 190 2.77 9.54 -2.37
C LEU A 190 2.23 9.61 -3.81
N TYR A 191 3.02 10.11 -4.76
CA TYR A 191 2.65 10.23 -6.17
C TYR A 191 3.51 9.39 -7.12
N LEU A 192 4.38 8.54 -6.57
CA LEU A 192 5.15 7.50 -7.26
C LEU A 192 5.91 8.01 -8.50
N LYS A 193 6.43 9.25 -8.48
CA LYS A 193 7.09 9.90 -9.64
C LYS A 193 6.25 9.87 -10.94
N GLY A 194 4.92 9.72 -10.83
CA GLY A 194 4.02 9.59 -11.98
C GLY A 194 3.72 8.16 -12.43
N SER A 195 4.38 7.16 -11.83
CA SER A 195 4.22 5.71 -12.06
C SER A 195 3.07 5.11 -11.21
N TYR A 196 2.02 5.88 -10.95
CA TYR A 196 0.82 5.44 -10.22
C TYR A 196 -0.15 4.65 -11.12
N LEU A 197 -1.08 3.92 -10.51
CA LEU A 197 -2.09 3.15 -11.23
C LEU A 197 -3.12 4.11 -11.83
N ARG A 198 -3.33 4.03 -13.14
CA ARG A 198 -4.50 4.62 -13.83
C ARG A 198 -5.47 3.50 -14.11
N CYS A 199 -6.50 3.39 -13.28
CA CYS A 199 -7.41 2.25 -13.34
C CYS A 199 -8.32 2.32 -14.57
N ASP A 200 -8.63 1.17 -15.14
CA ASP A 200 -9.86 1.01 -15.92
C ASP A 200 -11.02 0.56 -15.02
N ARG A 201 -12.19 0.26 -15.61
CA ARG A 201 -13.36 -0.19 -14.85
C ARG A 201 -13.17 -1.53 -14.15
N HIS A 202 -12.26 -2.38 -14.62
CA HIS A 202 -12.01 -3.69 -14.03
C HIS A 202 -11.02 -3.58 -12.86
N MET A 203 -10.01 -2.72 -12.99
CA MET A 203 -9.10 -2.37 -11.90
C MET A 203 -9.84 -1.63 -10.77
N GLU A 204 -10.85 -0.82 -11.07
CA GLU A 204 -11.73 -0.22 -10.05
C GLU A 204 -12.58 -1.26 -9.31
N VAL A 205 -12.95 -2.36 -9.97
CA VAL A 205 -13.57 -3.52 -9.30
C VAL A 205 -12.53 -4.23 -8.43
N ALA A 206 -11.30 -4.42 -8.93
CA ALA A 206 -10.22 -4.98 -8.12
C ALA A 206 -9.93 -4.14 -6.87
N PHE A 207 -9.95 -2.80 -6.99
CA PHE A 207 -9.79 -1.89 -5.85
C PHE A 207 -10.85 -2.13 -4.78
N MET A 208 -12.15 -2.17 -5.13
CA MET A 208 -13.19 -2.40 -4.12
C MET A 208 -13.13 -3.80 -3.49
N VAL A 209 -12.60 -4.79 -4.22
CA VAL A 209 -12.39 -6.14 -3.69
C VAL A 209 -11.21 -6.14 -2.70
N CYS A 210 -10.09 -5.51 -3.05
CA CYS A 210 -8.97 -5.30 -2.11
C CYS A 210 -9.39 -4.47 -0.89
N ALA A 211 -10.35 -3.56 -1.05
CA ALA A 211 -10.87 -2.73 0.03
C ALA A 211 -11.84 -3.47 0.97
N ILE A 212 -12.27 -4.71 0.67
CA ILE A 212 -13.02 -5.53 1.63
C ILE A 212 -12.17 -5.64 2.91
N ASN A 213 -12.78 -5.33 4.06
CA ASN A 213 -12.10 -5.40 5.35
C ASN A 213 -12.70 -6.55 6.17
N PRO A 214 -11.99 -7.69 6.30
CA PRO A 214 -12.47 -8.83 7.05
C PRO A 214 -12.49 -8.64 8.57
N SER A 215 -11.76 -7.66 9.11
CA SER A 215 -11.55 -7.53 10.55
C SER A 215 -12.82 -7.18 11.31
N ILE A 216 -13.15 -7.97 12.31
CA ILE A 216 -14.25 -7.73 13.26
C ILE A 216 -13.76 -6.86 14.41
N ASP A 217 -12.56 -7.17 14.90
CA ASP A 217 -11.83 -6.44 15.93
C ASP A 217 -10.31 -6.60 15.70
N LEU A 218 -9.49 -6.15 16.65
CA LEU A 218 -8.02 -6.15 16.53
C LEU A 218 -7.39 -7.56 16.42
N HIS A 219 -8.14 -8.62 16.74
CA HIS A 219 -7.60 -9.97 16.86
C HIS A 219 -8.44 -11.02 16.11
N THR A 220 -9.52 -10.61 15.46
CA THR A 220 -10.51 -11.52 14.87
C THR A 220 -10.94 -11.02 13.51
N ASP A 221 -10.84 -11.89 12.50
CA ASP A 221 -11.35 -11.66 11.15
C ASP A 221 -12.58 -12.53 10.85
N SER A 222 -13.46 -12.05 9.97
CA SER A 222 -14.54 -12.84 9.38
C SER A 222 -13.98 -13.75 8.29
N LEU A 223 -14.05 -15.05 8.55
CA LEU A 223 -13.67 -16.09 7.59
C LEU A 223 -14.46 -15.97 6.28
N GLU A 224 -15.75 -15.65 6.36
CA GLU A 224 -16.59 -15.49 5.17
C GLU A 224 -16.14 -14.33 4.28
N LEU A 225 -15.67 -13.23 4.87
CA LEU A 225 -15.13 -12.09 4.12
C LEU A 225 -13.75 -12.38 3.53
N LEU A 226 -12.87 -13.07 4.27
CA LEU A 226 -11.59 -13.56 3.73
C LEU A 226 -11.82 -14.44 2.49
N GLN A 227 -12.71 -15.42 2.60
CA GLN A 227 -13.04 -16.33 1.49
C GLN A 227 -13.72 -15.60 0.32
N LEU A 228 -14.59 -14.62 0.60
CA LEU A 228 -15.21 -13.80 -0.45
C LEU A 228 -14.15 -12.98 -1.19
N GLN A 229 -13.27 -12.29 -0.47
CA GLN A 229 -12.21 -11.48 -1.05
C GLN A 229 -11.26 -12.35 -1.89
N GLN A 230 -10.79 -13.48 -1.36
CA GLN A 230 -9.92 -14.43 -2.05
C GLN A 230 -10.56 -14.94 -3.36
N ARG A 231 -11.82 -15.38 -3.32
CA ARG A 231 -12.52 -15.87 -4.52
C ARG A 231 -12.73 -14.79 -5.57
N LEU A 232 -13.05 -13.56 -5.15
CA LEU A 232 -13.22 -12.44 -6.08
C LEU A 232 -11.87 -12.02 -6.70
N LEU A 233 -10.78 -12.06 -5.93
CA LEU A 233 -9.44 -11.82 -6.45
C LEU A 233 -9.01 -12.91 -7.44
N TRP A 234 -9.34 -14.18 -7.20
CA TRP A 234 -9.13 -15.25 -8.19
C TRP A 234 -9.89 -15.02 -9.49
N VAL A 235 -11.17 -14.64 -9.40
CA VAL A 235 -11.96 -14.29 -10.60
C VAL A 235 -11.30 -13.15 -11.38
N LEU A 236 -10.83 -12.11 -10.70
CA LEU A 236 -10.13 -10.99 -11.33
C LEU A 236 -8.77 -11.41 -11.91
N TYR A 237 -8.05 -12.30 -11.23
CA TYR A 237 -6.77 -12.84 -11.68
C TYR A 237 -6.94 -13.66 -12.96
N ASP A 238 -7.89 -14.60 -12.99
CA ASP A 238 -8.15 -15.47 -14.14
C ASP A 238 -8.64 -14.70 -15.36
N MET A 239 -9.32 -13.57 -15.14
CA MET A 239 -9.73 -12.64 -16.19
C MET A 239 -8.61 -11.68 -16.64
N GLY A 240 -7.42 -11.75 -16.06
CA GLY A 240 -6.27 -10.89 -16.38
C GLY A 240 -6.36 -9.47 -15.82
N HIS A 241 -7.34 -9.18 -14.95
CA HIS A 241 -7.58 -7.84 -14.42
C HIS A 241 -6.61 -7.43 -13.29
N LEU A 242 -5.80 -8.36 -12.78
CA LEU A 242 -4.74 -8.09 -11.81
C LEU A 242 -3.35 -7.88 -12.43
N GLU A 243 -3.20 -8.04 -13.77
CA GLU A 243 -1.89 -7.95 -14.45
C GLU A 243 -1.18 -6.61 -14.18
N ARG A 244 -1.94 -5.53 -14.01
CA ARG A 244 -1.45 -4.18 -13.72
C ARG A 244 -1.77 -3.72 -12.30
N TYR A 245 -1.97 -4.63 -11.37
CA TYR A 245 -2.28 -4.27 -9.98
C TYR A 245 -1.36 -5.01 -8.99
N PRO A 246 -0.14 -4.48 -8.75
CA PRO A 246 0.86 -5.13 -7.92
C PRO A 246 0.39 -5.47 -6.50
N MET A 247 -0.27 -4.51 -5.81
CA MET A 247 -0.75 -4.72 -4.44
C MET A 247 -1.90 -5.73 -4.36
N ALA A 248 -2.74 -5.85 -5.40
CA ALA A 248 -3.81 -6.86 -5.42
C ALA A 248 -3.25 -8.29 -5.53
N LEU A 249 -2.13 -8.46 -6.24
CA LEU A 249 -1.40 -9.73 -6.29
C LEU A 249 -0.75 -10.06 -4.93
N GLY A 250 -0.23 -9.06 -4.22
CA GLY A 250 0.26 -9.21 -2.84
C GLY A 250 -0.85 -9.61 -1.86
N ASN A 251 -2.00 -8.95 -1.93
CA ASN A 251 -3.18 -9.30 -1.13
C ASN A 251 -3.66 -10.74 -1.41
N LEU A 252 -3.75 -11.15 -2.67
CA LEU A 252 -4.11 -12.52 -3.02
C LEU A 252 -3.07 -13.53 -2.49
N ALA A 253 -1.78 -13.20 -2.54
CA ALA A 253 -0.74 -14.05 -1.99
C ALA A 253 -0.85 -14.24 -0.47
N ASP A 254 -1.13 -13.17 0.29
CA ASP A 254 -1.37 -13.26 1.73
C ASP A 254 -2.59 -14.14 2.07
N LEU A 255 -3.67 -14.03 1.28
CA LEU A 255 -4.86 -14.88 1.44
C LEU A 255 -4.57 -16.35 1.13
N GLU A 256 -3.75 -16.62 0.11
CA GLU A 256 -3.31 -17.97 -0.23
C GLU A 256 -2.31 -18.55 0.78
N GLU A 257 -1.54 -17.72 1.49
CA GLU A 257 -0.73 -18.18 2.63
C GLU A 257 -1.63 -18.61 3.80
N LEU A 258 -2.72 -17.88 4.04
CA LEU A 258 -3.66 -18.16 5.12
C LEU A 258 -4.51 -19.41 4.88
N GLU A 259 -5.14 -19.52 3.71
CA GLU A 259 -5.96 -20.66 3.32
C GLU A 259 -5.72 -21.01 1.83
N PRO A 260 -4.76 -21.89 1.51
CA PRO A 260 -4.41 -22.20 0.12
C PRO A 260 -5.58 -22.81 -0.68
N THR A 261 -5.80 -22.29 -1.88
CA THR A 261 -6.81 -22.84 -2.80
C THR A 261 -6.24 -24.04 -3.57
N PRO A 262 -6.91 -25.21 -3.58
CA PRO A 262 -6.41 -26.38 -4.29
C PRO A 262 -6.17 -26.13 -5.79
N GLY A 263 -4.93 -26.33 -6.24
CA GLY A 263 -4.53 -26.12 -7.63
C GLY A 263 -4.18 -24.67 -7.99
N GLY A 264 -4.26 -23.74 -7.03
CA GLY A 264 -3.72 -22.38 -7.18
C GLY A 264 -2.18 -22.38 -7.17
N PRO A 265 -1.54 -21.33 -7.74
CA PRO A 265 -0.12 -21.08 -7.56
C PRO A 265 0.21 -20.85 -6.09
N ASP A 266 1.45 -21.15 -5.71
CA ASP A 266 1.97 -20.85 -4.39
C ASP A 266 2.06 -19.33 -4.13
N PRO A 267 2.01 -18.87 -2.86
CA PRO A 267 2.13 -17.46 -2.51
C PRO A 267 3.38 -16.78 -3.07
N LEU A 268 4.54 -17.45 -3.08
CA LEU A 268 5.79 -16.88 -3.62
C LEU A 268 5.66 -16.53 -5.11
N THR A 269 5.04 -17.41 -5.90
CA THR A 269 4.72 -17.14 -7.30
C THR A 269 3.87 -15.88 -7.46
N LEU A 270 2.90 -15.64 -6.58
CA LEU A 270 2.03 -14.45 -6.60
C LEU A 270 2.78 -13.18 -6.18
N TYR A 271 3.58 -13.20 -5.12
CA TYR A 271 4.42 -12.06 -4.74
C TYR A 271 5.38 -11.66 -5.87
N HIS A 272 6.05 -12.63 -6.49
CA HIS A 272 6.94 -12.36 -7.63
C HIS A 272 6.19 -11.85 -8.87
N LYS A 273 4.93 -12.27 -9.08
CA LYS A 273 4.06 -11.66 -10.11
C LYS A 273 3.75 -10.20 -9.79
N GLY A 274 3.50 -9.87 -8.52
CA GLY A 274 3.32 -8.49 -8.06
C GLY A 274 4.54 -7.61 -8.38
N ILE A 275 5.74 -8.09 -8.04
CA ILE A 275 7.01 -7.42 -8.37
C ILE A 275 7.20 -7.30 -9.89
N SER A 276 6.88 -8.35 -10.65
CA SER A 276 6.99 -8.33 -12.11
C SER A 276 6.04 -7.30 -12.74
N SER A 277 4.82 -7.18 -12.22
CA SER A 277 3.85 -6.15 -12.62
C SER A 277 4.40 -4.74 -12.37
N ALA A 278 4.96 -4.49 -11.18
CA ALA A 278 5.60 -3.22 -10.84
C ALA A 278 6.75 -2.86 -11.80
N ARG A 279 7.60 -3.83 -12.13
CA ARG A 279 8.71 -3.64 -13.08
C ARG A 279 8.22 -3.36 -14.51
N GLN A 280 7.22 -4.10 -14.96
CA GLN A 280 6.75 -4.06 -16.35
C GLN A 280 5.90 -2.82 -16.65
N HIS A 281 5.08 -2.38 -15.69
CA HIS A 281 4.06 -1.36 -15.92
C HIS A 281 4.33 -0.04 -15.21
N TYR A 282 5.21 -0.05 -14.20
CA TYR A 282 5.40 1.07 -13.27
C TYR A 282 6.87 1.38 -13.01
N SER A 283 7.76 1.11 -13.98
CA SER A 283 9.19 1.45 -13.93
C SER A 283 9.93 0.92 -12.68
N ASN A 284 9.39 -0.10 -12.01
CA ASN A 284 9.86 -0.59 -10.72
C ASN A 284 9.86 0.46 -9.59
N ASP A 285 8.91 1.40 -9.64
CA ASP A 285 8.82 2.53 -8.69
C ASP A 285 7.96 2.22 -7.44
N HIS A 286 7.46 0.99 -7.30
CA HIS A 286 6.54 0.58 -6.22
C HIS A 286 7.28 -0.12 -5.09
N ILE A 287 6.89 0.17 -3.85
CA ILE A 287 7.57 -0.29 -2.64
C ILE A 287 6.89 -1.54 -2.05
N TYR A 288 5.55 -1.54 -1.96
CA TYR A 288 4.81 -2.62 -1.29
C TYR A 288 4.98 -4.01 -1.92
N PRO A 289 5.17 -4.19 -3.24
CA PRO A 289 5.42 -5.52 -3.81
C PRO A 289 6.62 -6.23 -3.16
N TYR A 290 7.66 -5.48 -2.81
CA TYR A 290 8.83 -6.00 -2.10
C TYR A 290 8.57 -6.16 -0.60
N MET A 291 7.80 -5.25 0.02
CA MET A 291 7.39 -5.38 1.43
C MET A 291 6.55 -6.64 1.68
N TYR A 292 5.60 -6.95 0.78
CA TYR A 292 4.80 -8.18 0.84
C TYR A 292 5.69 -9.43 0.83
N LEU A 293 6.64 -9.49 -0.12
CA LEU A 293 7.58 -10.61 -0.22
C LEU A 293 8.47 -10.72 1.04
N ALA A 294 8.98 -9.60 1.55
CA ALA A 294 9.79 -9.57 2.75
C ALA A 294 8.98 -10.03 3.98
N GLY A 295 7.72 -9.61 4.09
CA GLY A 295 6.79 -10.03 5.13
C GLY A 295 6.56 -11.54 5.14
N TYR A 296 6.32 -12.14 3.97
CA TYR A 296 6.21 -13.59 3.81
C TYR A 296 7.47 -14.32 4.29
N HIS A 297 8.65 -13.90 3.82
CA HIS A 297 9.90 -14.52 4.24
C HIS A 297 10.17 -14.35 5.74
N CYS A 298 9.82 -13.19 6.32
CA CYS A 298 9.93 -12.94 7.75
C CYS A 298 9.03 -13.86 8.59
N ARG A 299 7.75 -14.03 8.20
CA ARG A 299 6.81 -14.95 8.86
C ARG A 299 7.32 -16.40 8.82
N ASN A 300 7.92 -16.79 7.70
CA ASN A 300 8.44 -18.14 7.47
C ASN A 300 9.91 -18.34 7.90
N LYS A 301 10.50 -17.35 8.60
CA LYS A 301 11.89 -17.41 9.12
C LYS A 301 12.97 -17.63 8.05
N ASN A 302 12.70 -17.19 6.82
CA ASN A 302 13.64 -17.18 5.70
C ASN A 302 14.46 -15.87 5.73
N VAL A 303 15.43 -15.81 6.65
CA VAL A 303 16.11 -14.56 7.03
C VAL A 303 16.86 -13.91 5.87
N LYS A 304 17.56 -14.72 5.07
CA LYS A 304 18.35 -14.23 3.93
C LYS A 304 17.46 -13.55 2.91
N GLU A 305 16.39 -14.24 2.52
CA GLU A 305 15.43 -13.77 1.54
C GLU A 305 14.63 -12.56 2.04
N ALA A 306 14.30 -12.50 3.34
CA ALA A 306 13.68 -11.33 3.95
C ALA A 306 14.60 -10.10 3.89
N LEU A 307 15.87 -10.25 4.29
CA LEU A 307 16.87 -9.18 4.18
C LEU A 307 17.09 -8.74 2.74
N GLN A 308 17.13 -9.69 1.80
CA GLN A 308 17.25 -9.39 0.37
C GLN A 308 16.06 -8.54 -0.12
N ALA A 309 14.83 -8.95 0.22
CA ALA A 309 13.62 -8.26 -0.21
C ALA A 309 13.53 -6.85 0.39
N TRP A 310 13.86 -6.66 1.68
CA TRP A 310 13.94 -5.31 2.28
C TRP A 310 15.04 -4.47 1.63
N ALA A 311 16.19 -5.05 1.29
CA ALA A 311 17.23 -4.33 0.56
C ALA A 311 16.78 -3.92 -0.85
N ASP A 312 15.96 -4.73 -1.52
CA ASP A 312 15.31 -4.37 -2.79
C ASP A 312 14.29 -3.25 -2.61
N THR A 313 13.49 -3.28 -1.53
CA THR A 313 12.62 -2.16 -1.12
C THR A 313 13.41 -0.85 -0.98
N ALA A 314 14.53 -0.88 -0.25
CA ALA A 314 15.39 0.29 -0.07
C ALA A 314 16.05 0.75 -1.38
N THR A 315 16.32 -0.19 -2.29
CA THR A 315 16.84 0.12 -3.62
C THR A 315 15.82 0.89 -4.47
N VAL A 316 14.52 0.71 -4.25
CA VAL A 316 13.48 1.49 -4.92
C VAL A 316 13.31 2.87 -4.27
N ILE A 317 13.27 2.94 -2.93
CA ILE A 317 13.00 4.20 -2.22
C ILE A 317 14.14 5.23 -2.39
N GLN A 318 15.37 4.78 -2.65
CA GLN A 318 16.54 5.66 -2.77
C GLN A 318 16.41 6.76 -3.83
N ASP A 319 15.56 6.57 -4.84
CA ASP A 319 15.34 7.51 -5.94
C ASP A 319 14.18 8.50 -5.69
N TYR A 320 13.56 8.43 -4.51
CA TYR A 320 12.53 9.35 -4.06
C TYR A 320 13.11 10.47 -3.20
N ASN A 321 12.34 11.52 -2.99
CA ASN A 321 12.59 12.50 -1.93
C ASN A 321 11.55 12.27 -0.84
N TYR A 322 11.98 12.12 0.41
CA TYR A 322 11.10 12.04 1.57
C TYR A 322 10.38 13.37 1.79
N CYS A 323 9.08 13.38 1.50
CA CYS A 323 8.20 14.50 1.78
C CYS A 323 7.35 14.25 3.03
N ARG A 324 6.81 15.32 3.61
CA ARG A 324 6.03 15.27 4.86
C ARG A 324 4.82 14.32 4.81
N GLU A 325 4.24 14.14 3.63
CA GLU A 325 3.06 13.29 3.42
C GLU A 325 3.43 11.81 3.21
N ASP A 326 4.72 11.47 3.10
CA ASP A 326 5.21 10.09 2.99
C ASP A 326 5.36 9.42 4.38
N GLU A 327 4.59 9.87 5.39
CA GLU A 327 4.72 9.42 6.78
C GLU A 327 4.46 7.91 6.93
N GLU A 328 3.56 7.34 6.14
CA GLU A 328 3.21 5.92 6.22
C GLU A 328 4.37 5.03 5.78
N ILE A 329 5.01 5.31 4.64
CA ILE A 329 6.17 4.51 4.23
C ILE A 329 7.39 4.75 5.13
N TYR A 330 7.55 5.96 5.69
CA TYR A 330 8.56 6.20 6.70
C TYR A 330 8.39 5.30 7.94
N LYS A 331 7.16 5.15 8.45
CA LYS A 331 6.87 4.27 9.59
C LYS A 331 7.21 2.82 9.28
N GLU A 332 6.87 2.33 8.09
CA GLU A 332 7.22 0.97 7.66
C GLU A 332 8.73 0.74 7.69
N PHE A 333 9.53 1.60 7.06
CA PHE A 333 10.99 1.49 7.11
C PHE A 333 11.54 1.61 8.54
N PHE A 334 10.95 2.50 9.35
CA PHE A 334 11.34 2.67 10.74
C PHE A 334 11.08 1.40 11.55
N ASP A 335 9.89 0.82 11.47
CA ASP A 335 9.52 -0.39 12.20
C ASP A 335 10.35 -1.59 11.74
N ILE A 336 10.61 -1.72 10.43
CA ILE A 336 11.48 -2.76 9.88
C ILE A 336 12.90 -2.65 10.45
N ALA A 337 13.49 -1.45 10.42
CA ALA A 337 14.88 -1.22 10.83
C ALA A 337 15.08 -1.29 12.35
N ASN A 338 14.08 -0.88 13.14
CA ASN A 338 14.19 -0.68 14.58
C ASN A 338 13.47 -1.74 15.42
N ASP A 339 12.59 -2.55 14.83
CA ASP A 339 11.90 -3.62 15.54
C ASP A 339 12.04 -4.98 14.83
N VAL A 340 11.59 -5.08 13.57
CA VAL A 340 11.51 -6.37 12.86
C VAL A 340 12.88 -7.00 12.62
N ILE A 341 13.82 -6.29 11.97
CA ILE A 341 15.17 -6.79 11.71
C ILE A 341 15.91 -7.11 13.03
N PRO A 342 15.96 -6.20 14.03
CA PRO A 342 16.61 -6.50 15.30
C PRO A 342 16.06 -7.74 16.00
N ASN A 343 14.72 -7.95 16.01
CA ASN A 343 14.10 -9.13 16.60
C ASN A 343 14.43 -10.40 15.81
N LEU A 344 14.38 -10.34 14.48
CA LEU A 344 14.72 -11.46 13.61
C LEU A 344 16.17 -11.91 13.82
N LEU A 345 17.13 -10.97 13.81
CA LEU A 345 18.55 -11.28 14.03
C LEU A 345 18.81 -11.80 15.45
N LYS A 346 18.08 -11.30 16.46
CA LYS A 346 18.17 -11.78 17.84
C LYS A 346 17.70 -13.24 17.96
N GLU A 347 16.59 -13.59 17.31
CA GLU A 347 16.06 -14.96 17.30
C GLU A 347 17.04 -15.93 16.63
N VAL A 348 17.61 -15.53 15.48
CA VAL A 348 18.63 -16.34 14.77
C VAL A 348 19.88 -16.53 15.62
N ALA A 349 20.33 -15.49 16.34
CA ALA A 349 21.46 -15.59 17.25
C ALA A 349 21.19 -16.62 18.36
N SER A 350 19.99 -16.60 18.96
CA SER A 350 19.59 -17.57 19.99
C SER A 350 19.51 -19.02 19.48
N LEU A 351 19.22 -19.22 18.19
CA LEU A 351 19.23 -20.55 17.57
C LEU A 351 20.64 -21.04 17.22
N ALA A 352 21.60 -20.12 17.08
CA ALA A 352 22.99 -20.41 16.75
C ALA A 352 23.86 -20.71 17.99
N GLU A 353 23.39 -20.36 19.20
CA GLU A 353 24.08 -20.73 20.45
C GLU A 353 23.99 -22.26 20.66
N PRO A 354 25.11 -22.95 20.95
CA PRO A 354 25.06 -24.36 21.29
C PRO A 354 24.20 -24.54 22.57
N PRO A 355 23.41 -25.62 22.69
CA PRO A 355 22.66 -25.87 23.90
C PRO A 355 23.63 -26.19 25.05
N GLU A 356 24.06 -25.15 25.77
CA GLU A 356 24.65 -25.34 27.08
C GLU A 356 23.54 -25.79 28.03
N ASP A 357 23.69 -27.04 28.51
CA ASP A 357 22.98 -27.61 29.65
C ASP A 357 21.53 -28.14 29.49
N ARG A 358 21.22 -28.80 28.36
CA ARG A 358 20.16 -29.84 28.38
C ARG A 358 20.79 -31.20 28.66
N GLY A 359 20.49 -31.74 29.84
CA GLY A 359 20.92 -33.06 30.29
C GLY A 359 20.64 -34.18 29.27
N PRO A 360 21.36 -35.30 29.36
CA PRO A 360 21.35 -36.33 28.32
C PRO A 360 20.00 -37.04 28.28
N GLY A 361 19.16 -36.64 27.32
CA GLY A 361 17.97 -37.40 26.96
C GLY A 361 16.75 -36.52 26.74
N GLU A 362 16.65 -35.89 25.58
CA GLU A 362 15.39 -35.63 24.87
C GLU A 362 15.73 -34.93 23.55
N ARG A 363 15.88 -35.71 22.47
CA ARG A 363 15.81 -35.18 21.10
C ARG A 363 14.32 -35.01 20.78
N PRO A 364 13.84 -33.82 20.43
CA PRO A 364 12.53 -33.69 19.80
C PRO A 364 12.67 -34.19 18.36
N GLU A 365 12.05 -35.33 18.05
CA GLU A 365 11.77 -35.73 16.68
C GLU A 365 10.75 -34.74 16.08
N GLY A 366 11.13 -33.99 15.04
CA GLY A 366 10.15 -33.22 14.26
C GLY A 366 10.60 -31.92 13.59
N SER A 367 11.81 -31.41 13.84
CA SER A 367 12.27 -30.17 13.16
C SER A 367 12.94 -30.51 11.82
N PRO A 368 12.48 -29.98 10.67
CA PRO A 368 13.23 -30.13 9.43
C PRO A 368 14.59 -29.46 9.60
N ALA A 369 15.66 -30.23 9.43
CA ALA A 369 17.01 -29.73 9.42
C ALA A 369 17.15 -28.72 8.27
N GLN A 370 17.24 -27.43 8.58
CA GLN A 370 17.71 -26.42 7.62
C GLN A 370 19.19 -26.71 7.34
N GLY A 371 19.47 -27.27 6.16
CA GLY A 371 20.81 -27.64 5.69
C GLY A 371 21.67 -26.47 5.19
N GLY A 372 21.51 -25.27 5.74
CA GLY A 372 22.32 -24.08 5.42
C GLY A 372 22.86 -23.46 6.70
N GLY A 373 24.07 -22.89 6.67
CA GLY A 373 24.65 -22.20 7.82
C GLY A 373 23.72 -21.10 8.36
N SER A 374 23.90 -20.71 9.62
CA SER A 374 23.17 -19.58 10.22
C SER A 374 23.27 -18.34 9.35
N ALA A 375 22.18 -17.60 9.14
CA ALA A 375 22.17 -16.39 8.33
C ALA A 375 23.17 -15.31 8.83
N LEU A 376 23.54 -15.36 10.12
CA LEU A 376 24.56 -14.48 10.72
C LEU A 376 26.00 -14.83 10.31
N GLN A 377 26.20 -16.02 9.72
CA GLN A 377 27.47 -16.50 9.18
C GLN A 377 27.51 -16.40 7.64
N ASP A 378 26.45 -15.89 7.01
CA ASP A 378 26.39 -15.64 5.57
C ASP A 378 26.73 -14.16 5.27
N PRO A 379 27.86 -13.87 4.57
CA PRO A 379 28.22 -12.50 4.23
C PRO A 379 27.21 -11.81 3.28
N GLU A 380 26.42 -12.57 2.50
CA GLU A 380 25.38 -11.98 1.64
C GLU A 380 24.25 -11.35 2.48
N CYS A 381 23.86 -11.99 3.60
CA CYS A 381 22.90 -11.42 4.54
C CYS A 381 23.40 -10.08 5.11
N PHE A 382 24.70 -10.00 5.44
CA PHE A 382 25.31 -8.75 5.90
C PHE A 382 25.33 -7.70 4.78
N ALA A 383 25.64 -8.08 3.54
CA ALA A 383 25.60 -7.18 2.39
C ALA A 383 24.18 -6.64 2.11
N HIS A 384 23.13 -7.47 2.28
CA HIS A 384 21.74 -7.03 2.18
C HIS A 384 21.39 -6.02 3.28
N LEU A 385 21.80 -6.24 4.53
CA LEU A 385 21.62 -5.27 5.61
C LEU A 385 22.28 -3.92 5.28
N LEU A 386 23.52 -3.94 4.76
CA LEU A 386 24.20 -2.71 4.35
C LEU A 386 23.44 -1.99 3.22
N ARG A 387 23.02 -2.73 2.18
CA ARG A 387 22.26 -2.16 1.05
C ARG A 387 20.89 -1.60 1.47
N PHE A 388 20.24 -2.21 2.45
CA PHE A 388 19.01 -1.68 3.05
C PHE A 388 19.23 -0.29 3.66
N TYR A 389 20.27 -0.13 4.50
CA TYR A 389 20.59 1.17 5.08
C TYR A 389 21.12 2.17 4.05
N ASP A 390 21.88 1.71 3.04
CA ASP A 390 22.39 2.55 1.94
C ASP A 390 21.24 3.22 1.17
N GLY A 391 20.20 2.45 0.80
CA GLY A 391 19.03 3.00 0.13
C GLY A 391 18.26 4.02 0.97
N ILE A 392 18.17 3.82 2.30
CA ILE A 392 17.54 4.78 3.23
C ILE A 392 18.39 6.06 3.35
N CYS A 393 19.71 5.94 3.46
CA CYS A 393 20.62 7.08 3.46
C CYS A 393 20.47 7.88 2.15
N LYS A 394 20.39 7.17 1.02
CA LYS A 394 20.25 7.81 -0.29
C LYS A 394 18.89 8.48 -0.48
N TRP A 395 17.82 7.89 0.08
CA TRP A 395 16.49 8.51 0.14
C TRP A 395 16.49 9.83 0.93
N GLU A 396 17.34 9.97 1.94
CA GLU A 396 17.48 11.24 2.67
C GLU A 396 18.18 12.33 1.83
N GLU A 397 19.03 11.97 0.88
CA GLU A 397 19.78 12.95 0.07
C GLU A 397 18.84 13.78 -0.83
N GLY A 398 18.84 15.10 -0.64
CA GLY A 398 17.99 16.01 -1.43
C GLY A 398 16.55 16.12 -0.92
N SER A 399 16.19 15.33 0.09
CA SER A 399 14.87 15.39 0.73
C SER A 399 14.66 16.68 1.51
N PRO A 400 13.44 17.27 1.45
CA PRO A 400 13.12 18.49 2.21
C PRO A 400 13.08 18.26 3.72
N THR A 401 12.86 17.02 4.17
CA THR A 401 12.85 16.61 5.57
C THR A 401 13.85 15.48 5.81
N PRO A 402 14.59 15.49 6.94
CA PRO A 402 15.49 14.41 7.29
C PRO A 402 14.73 13.12 7.59
N VAL A 403 15.36 12.00 7.30
CA VAL A 403 14.86 10.63 7.55
C VAL A 403 15.55 10.06 8.79
N LEU A 404 16.88 10.08 8.82
CA LEU A 404 17.68 9.45 9.85
C LEU A 404 17.84 10.35 11.08
N HIS A 405 17.71 9.74 12.25
CA HIS A 405 17.94 10.39 13.55
C HIS A 405 18.50 9.37 14.56
N VAL A 406 18.78 9.82 15.79
CA VAL A 406 19.44 9.00 16.82
C VAL A 406 18.74 7.66 17.15
N GLY A 407 17.43 7.56 16.87
CA GLY A 407 16.67 6.32 17.05
C GLY A 407 17.21 5.19 16.17
N TRP A 408 17.42 5.47 14.88
CA TRP A 408 17.98 4.55 13.90
C TRP A 408 19.39 4.06 14.25
N ALA A 409 20.24 4.98 14.74
CA ALA A 409 21.65 4.68 15.00
C ALA A 409 21.86 3.56 16.03
N THR A 410 21.00 3.51 17.06
CA THR A 410 21.08 2.49 18.11
C THR A 410 20.87 1.08 17.53
N PHE A 411 19.83 0.92 16.70
CA PHE A 411 19.47 -0.37 16.12
C PHE A 411 20.37 -0.77 14.96
N LEU A 412 20.92 0.19 14.21
CA LEU A 412 21.99 -0.06 13.24
C LEU A 412 23.21 -0.68 13.93
N VAL A 413 23.74 -0.05 14.98
CA VAL A 413 24.91 -0.57 15.71
C VAL A 413 24.63 -1.96 16.30
N GLN A 414 23.45 -2.16 16.88
CA GLN A 414 23.02 -3.46 17.41
C GLN A 414 22.99 -4.52 16.31
N SER A 415 22.39 -4.22 15.15
CA SER A 415 22.25 -5.16 14.03
C SER A 415 23.60 -5.50 13.41
N LEU A 416 24.48 -4.52 13.21
CA LEU A 416 25.86 -4.74 12.76
C LEU A 416 26.63 -5.65 13.73
N GLY A 417 26.42 -5.48 15.03
CA GLY A 417 27.05 -6.29 16.08
C GLY A 417 26.58 -7.74 16.14
N ARG A 418 25.50 -8.11 15.42
CA ARG A 418 25.05 -9.52 15.31
C ARG A 418 25.88 -10.34 14.34
N PHE A 419 26.63 -9.70 13.45
CA PHE A 419 27.51 -10.36 12.49
C PHE A 419 28.95 -10.30 12.99
N ASP A 420 29.61 -11.47 13.08
CA ASP A 420 31.00 -11.56 13.51
C ASP A 420 31.93 -10.78 12.60
N GLY A 421 33.03 -10.28 13.16
CA GLY A 421 34.00 -9.48 12.40
C GLY A 421 34.57 -10.20 11.18
N GLN A 422 34.70 -11.53 11.23
CA GLN A 422 35.16 -12.35 10.10
C GLN A 422 34.17 -12.32 8.94
N VAL A 423 32.88 -12.58 9.21
CA VAL A 423 31.80 -12.53 8.23
C VAL A 423 31.69 -11.13 7.60
N ARG A 424 31.77 -10.08 8.44
CA ARG A 424 31.70 -8.69 7.95
C ARG A 424 32.88 -8.32 7.04
N GLN A 425 34.05 -8.91 7.23
CA GLN A 425 35.24 -8.66 6.41
C GLN A 425 35.20 -9.37 5.04
N GLU A 426 34.35 -10.37 4.88
CA GLU A 426 34.18 -11.06 3.60
C GLU A 426 33.40 -10.21 2.58
N VAL A 427 32.64 -9.21 3.03
CA VAL A 427 31.95 -8.26 2.16
C VAL A 427 32.91 -7.20 1.66
N THR A 428 33.12 -7.17 0.34
CA THR A 428 33.98 -6.17 -0.32
C THR A 428 33.14 -5.01 -0.83
N LEU A 429 33.37 -3.81 -0.29
CA LEU A 429 32.74 -2.58 -0.78
C LEU A 429 33.61 -1.97 -1.89
N VAL A 430 33.08 -1.92 -3.11
CA VAL A 430 33.78 -1.40 -4.29
C VAL A 430 33.11 -0.09 -4.71
N ALA A 431 33.89 0.99 -4.81
CA ALA A 431 33.41 2.20 -5.46
C ALA A 431 33.35 1.96 -6.97
N ARG A 432 32.24 2.32 -7.64
CA ARG A 432 32.26 2.41 -9.11
C ARG A 432 33.33 3.44 -9.47
N GLU A 433 34.36 2.99 -10.19
CA GLU A 433 35.25 3.92 -10.90
C GLU A 433 34.33 4.78 -11.77
N ALA A 434 34.39 6.10 -11.60
CA ALA A 434 33.58 7.01 -12.40
C ALA A 434 33.83 6.66 -13.87
N GLU A 435 32.79 6.21 -14.56
CA GLU A 435 32.81 6.07 -16.02
C GLU A 435 33.31 7.44 -16.51
N ALA A 436 34.51 7.45 -17.10
CA ALA A 436 35.17 8.66 -17.51
C ALA A 436 34.18 9.44 -18.39
N HIS A 437 33.86 10.65 -17.97
CA HIS A 437 33.14 11.62 -18.78
C HIS A 437 33.97 11.86 -20.06
N GLU A 438 33.76 11.04 -21.08
CA GLU A 438 33.98 11.45 -22.47
C GLU A 438 32.85 12.43 -22.79
N ASP A 439 33.00 13.67 -22.32
CA ASP A 439 32.42 14.91 -22.84
C ASP A 439 32.64 16.05 -21.82
N GLU A 440 33.90 16.31 -21.46
CA GLU A 440 34.30 17.66 -21.05
C GLU A 440 34.84 18.39 -22.30
N GLU A 441 33.99 19.17 -22.96
CA GLU A 441 34.48 20.27 -23.79
C GLU A 441 35.11 21.33 -22.86
N PRO A 442 36.38 21.71 -23.06
CA PRO A 442 37.02 22.73 -22.24
C PRO A 442 36.59 24.12 -22.72
N GLY A 443 35.69 24.77 -21.98
CA GLY A 443 35.59 26.23 -21.99
C GLY A 443 34.20 26.83 -21.90
N ALA A 444 33.73 27.09 -20.68
CA ALA A 444 32.85 28.21 -20.38
C ALA A 444 33.03 28.64 -18.91
N GLU A 445 33.83 29.67 -18.68
CA GLU A 445 33.87 30.36 -17.38
C GLU A 445 32.52 31.07 -17.12
N ASP A 446 31.79 30.67 -16.07
CA ASP A 446 30.64 31.44 -15.54
C ASP A 446 31.15 32.55 -14.61
N PRO A 447 30.89 33.85 -14.84
CA PRO A 447 31.45 34.97 -14.07
C PRO A 447 30.87 35.16 -12.64
N ARG A 448 30.24 34.16 -12.02
CA ARG A 448 29.45 34.36 -10.78
C ARG A 448 30.11 33.95 -9.46
N GLU A 449 31.32 33.38 -9.47
CA GLU A 449 32.02 32.99 -8.22
C GLU A 449 32.84 34.11 -7.53
N GLY A 450 32.75 35.36 -7.99
CA GLY A 450 33.55 36.47 -7.46
C GLY A 450 33.09 37.11 -6.14
N ARG A 451 32.04 36.62 -5.46
CA ARG A 451 31.49 37.30 -4.27
C ARG A 451 31.01 36.36 -3.16
N ARG A 452 31.91 35.64 -2.48
CA ARG A 452 31.58 34.99 -1.19
C ARG A 452 32.77 34.60 -0.29
N ARG A 453 33.91 35.30 -0.37
CA ARG A 453 34.97 35.20 0.66
C ARG A 453 35.08 36.50 1.43
N GLY A 454 34.43 36.55 2.60
CA GLY A 454 34.67 37.59 3.60
C GLY A 454 36.05 37.41 4.27
N PRO A 455 36.62 38.45 4.91
CA PRO A 455 38.00 38.42 5.37
C PRO A 455 38.17 37.48 6.58
N ARG A 456 39.16 36.58 6.48
CA ARG A 456 39.62 35.71 7.56
C ARG A 456 40.34 36.58 8.60
N ARG A 457 39.87 36.58 9.85
CA ARG A 457 40.54 37.24 10.99
C ARG A 457 41.85 36.50 11.28
N GLU A 458 42.98 37.15 11.05
CA GLU A 458 44.28 36.70 11.56
C GLU A 458 44.38 37.02 13.05
N SER A 459 44.57 35.98 13.86
CA SER A 459 44.97 36.06 15.26
C SER A 459 46.45 36.44 15.35
N LYS A 460 46.76 37.56 16.00
CA LYS A 460 48.14 37.91 16.39
C LYS A 460 48.51 37.25 17.74
N PRO A 461 49.80 36.92 17.94
CA PRO A 461 50.30 36.23 19.12
C PRO A 461 50.50 37.18 20.32
N GLU A 462 50.67 36.55 21.49
CA GLU A 462 50.79 37.10 22.83
C GLU A 462 51.84 38.20 23.01
N GLU A 463 51.48 39.23 23.80
CA GLU A 463 52.26 39.82 24.90
C GLU A 463 51.32 40.45 25.94
#